data_AF-A0A5D2TXG3-F1
#
_entry.id   AF-A0A5D2TXG3-F1
#
_cell.length_a   1.000
_cell.length_b   1.000
_cell.length_c   1.000
_cell.angle_alpha   90.00
_cell.angle_beta   90.00
_cell.angle_gamma   90.00
#
_symmetry.space_group_name_H-M   'P 1'
#
loop_
_entity.id
_entity.type
_entity.pdbx_description
1 polymer ?
#
loop_
_entity_poly.entity_id
_entity_poly.type
_entity_poly.pdbx_seq_one_letter_code
_entity_poly.pdbx_strand_id
1 'polypeptide(L)'
;MEEPHSVNSLRTILSFSKRGRTTTASVSFVGLGEHDPKPSEVYGFVGSITTVVATTIYLAWAYIPEPWLHSIVIFYYPNKYWALAVPTYAMVIIVLAVIFYIGLNFMSTPPPTLLTTMFDEFSREPSSFLSHMEGDEQPIEPISDLGIDKINVLMFDDAK
;
A
#
# COMPACT_ATOMS: atom_id res chain seq x y z
N MET A 1 -31.63 3.24 -50.52
CA MET A 1 -31.70 1.90 -49.92
C MET A 1 -30.33 1.28 -50.16
N GLU A 2 -29.36 1.31 -49.25
CA GLU A 2 -29.39 1.15 -47.79
C GLU A 2 -28.17 1.87 -47.20
N GLU A 3 -28.33 2.58 -46.07
CA GLU A 3 -27.22 2.98 -45.20
C GLU A 3 -26.80 1.79 -44.31
N PRO A 4 -25.53 1.74 -43.85
CA PRO A 4 -25.26 1.14 -42.56
C PRO A 4 -24.56 2.12 -41.61
N HIS A 5 -25.38 2.64 -40.70
CA HIS A 5 -25.19 2.68 -39.25
C HIS A 5 -23.78 2.92 -38.68
N SER A 6 -23.63 4.18 -38.28
CA SER A 6 -22.93 4.71 -37.11
C SER A 6 -22.82 3.80 -35.87
N VAL A 7 -21.79 4.12 -35.07
CA VAL A 7 -21.51 3.84 -33.64
C VAL A 7 -21.12 2.41 -33.21
N ASN A 8 -19.81 2.26 -32.93
CA ASN A 8 -19.31 1.67 -31.68
C ASN A 8 -17.90 2.23 -31.37
N SER A 9 -17.89 3.50 -30.94
CA SER A 9 -16.70 4.19 -30.42
C SER A 9 -16.42 3.70 -29.00
N LEU A 10 -15.38 2.89 -28.83
CA LEU A 10 -14.88 2.44 -27.51
C LEU A 10 -13.73 3.34 -27.01
N ARG A 11 -13.64 4.60 -27.47
CA ARG A 11 -12.59 5.56 -27.07
C ARG A 11 -13.09 6.73 -26.20
N THR A 12 -14.27 6.62 -25.60
CA THR A 12 -14.89 7.70 -24.84
C THR A 12 -15.39 7.25 -23.46
N ILE A 13 -14.54 6.64 -22.62
CA ILE A 13 -14.85 6.43 -21.18
C ILE A 13 -13.63 6.70 -20.29
N LEU A 14 -12.78 7.69 -20.62
CA LEU A 14 -11.73 8.17 -19.71
C LEU A 14 -11.78 9.68 -19.45
N SER A 15 -12.92 10.33 -19.67
CA SER A 15 -13.16 11.70 -19.17
C SER A 15 -14.28 11.70 -18.13
N PHE A 16 -14.02 11.10 -16.96
CA PHE A 16 -14.91 11.27 -15.81
C PHE A 16 -14.22 12.11 -14.73
N SER A 17 -14.61 13.39 -14.73
CA SER A 17 -14.85 14.20 -13.54
C SER A 17 -13.75 14.25 -12.46
N LYS A 18 -12.80 15.16 -12.69
CA LYS A 18 -12.06 15.86 -11.65
C LYS A 18 -13.02 16.70 -10.78
N ARG A 19 -13.75 16.11 -9.83
CA ARG A 19 -14.26 16.79 -8.62
C ARG A 19 -14.94 15.84 -7.63
N GLY A 20 -14.17 15.01 -6.94
CA GLY A 20 -14.59 14.39 -5.68
C GLY A 20 -13.76 14.98 -4.56
N ARG A 21 -14.29 15.96 -3.82
CA ARG A 21 -13.69 16.45 -2.59
C ARG A 21 -13.90 15.37 -1.53
N THR A 22 -13.05 14.35 -1.54
CA THR A 22 -12.90 13.45 -0.41
C THR A 22 -12.24 14.24 0.71
N THR A 23 -13.05 14.72 1.64
CA THR A 23 -12.57 15.00 3.00
C THR A 23 -12.23 13.66 3.64
N THR A 24 -11.11 13.07 3.22
CA THR A 24 -10.40 12.12 4.05
C THR A 24 -9.79 12.94 5.16
N ALA A 25 -10.18 12.65 6.40
CA ALA A 25 -9.38 13.02 7.55
C ALA A 25 -8.07 12.20 7.47
N SER A 26 -7.19 12.59 6.55
CA SER A 26 -5.80 12.19 6.60
C SER A 26 -5.26 12.80 7.87
N VAL A 27 -4.79 11.94 8.78
CA VAL A 27 -3.82 12.34 9.80
C VAL A 27 -2.61 12.83 9.02
N SER A 28 -2.66 14.11 8.66
CA SER A 28 -1.67 14.78 7.84
C SER A 28 -0.60 15.23 8.80
N PHE A 29 0.19 14.28 9.31
CA PHE A 29 1.43 14.64 9.96
C PHE A 29 2.52 14.69 8.87
N VAL A 30 2.86 15.94 8.52
CA VAL A 30 4.05 16.39 7.78
C VAL A 30 3.93 16.48 6.24
N GLY A 31 3.39 17.63 5.79
CA GLY A 31 4.12 18.60 4.97
C GLY A 31 4.38 18.30 3.49
N LEU A 32 3.41 18.62 2.62
CA LEU A 32 3.64 18.99 1.22
C LEU A 32 3.99 20.49 1.17
N GLY A 33 5.17 20.83 0.64
CA GLY A 33 5.58 22.22 0.43
C GLY A 33 6.96 22.31 -0.21
N GLU A 34 6.97 22.43 -1.54
CA GLU A 34 8.13 22.82 -2.34
C GLU A 34 8.77 24.12 -1.82
N HIS A 35 10.11 24.16 -1.93
CA HIS A 35 11.05 25.28 -1.77
C HIS A 35 11.61 25.61 -0.35
N ASP A 36 12.92 25.37 -0.22
CA ASP A 36 13.87 25.85 0.81
C ASP A 36 13.80 25.27 2.25
N PRO A 37 14.93 25.32 2.99
CA PRO A 37 15.76 24.18 3.38
C PRO A 37 15.03 23.09 4.20
N LYS A 38 15.21 21.82 3.79
CA LYS A 38 14.65 20.56 4.35
C LYS A 38 13.88 20.71 5.67
N PRO A 39 12.62 21.20 5.62
CA PRO A 39 11.84 21.46 6.82
C PRO A 39 11.54 20.17 7.61
N SER A 40 11.61 19.00 6.96
CA SER A 40 11.37 17.69 7.56
C SER A 40 12.32 17.34 8.70
N GLU A 41 13.60 17.74 8.64
CA GLU A 41 14.59 17.44 9.69
C GLU A 41 14.28 18.22 10.98
N VAL A 42 13.90 19.49 10.84
CA VAL A 42 13.54 20.36 11.97
C VAL A 42 12.23 19.89 12.61
N TYR A 43 11.20 19.57 11.82
CA TYR A 43 9.95 19.04 12.37
C TYR A 43 10.13 17.68 13.04
N GLY A 44 10.98 16.81 12.48
CA GLY A 44 11.33 15.53 13.11
C GLY A 44 12.03 15.72 14.45
N PHE A 45 12.99 16.65 14.53
CA PHE A 45 13.69 16.97 15.77
C PHE A 45 12.75 17.53 16.84
N VAL A 46 11.97 18.56 16.51
CA VAL A 46 10.99 19.16 17.44
C VAL A 46 9.93 18.14 17.86
N GLY A 47 9.46 17.33 16.91
CA GLY A 47 8.54 16.23 17.15
C GLY A 47 9.11 15.21 18.14
N SER A 48 10.37 14.79 17.96
CA SER A 48 11.02 13.81 18.83
C SER A 48 11.18 14.30 20.27
N ILE A 49 11.55 15.57 20.48
CA ILE A 49 11.64 16.15 21.81
C ILE A 49 10.24 16.25 22.44
N THR A 50 9.27 16.71 21.65
CA THR A 50 7.89 16.86 22.11
C THR A 50 7.28 15.52 22.52
N THR A 51 7.52 14.45 21.75
CA THR A 51 7.02 13.12 22.10
C THR A 51 7.69 12.59 23.36
N VAL A 52 9.02 12.70 23.50
CA VAL A 52 9.71 12.26 24.73
C VAL A 52 9.20 13.00 25.97
N VAL A 53 9.06 14.32 25.89
CA VAL A 53 8.54 15.14 27.00
C VAL A 53 7.09 14.78 27.31
N ALA A 54 6.22 14.71 26.29
CA ALA A 54 4.81 14.36 26.47
C ALA A 54 4.64 12.95 27.05
N THR A 55 5.41 11.96 26.57
CA THR A 55 5.41 10.60 27.11
C THR A 55 5.87 10.58 28.56
N THR A 56 6.91 11.34 28.92
CA THR A 56 7.38 11.42 30.31
C THR A 56 6.31 11.99 31.24
N ILE A 57 5.65 13.07 30.83
CA ILE A 57 4.53 13.68 31.57
C ILE A 57 3.36 12.69 31.69
N TYR A 58 3.03 12.00 30.60
CA TYR A 58 1.98 10.99 30.57
C TYR A 58 2.26 9.83 31.53
N LEU A 59 3.47 9.29 31.53
CA LEU A 59 3.87 8.21 32.43
C LEU A 59 3.88 8.69 33.89
N ALA A 60 4.40 9.89 34.16
CA ALA A 60 4.34 10.47 35.50
C ALA A 60 2.88 10.57 35.99
N TRP A 61 1.97 11.11 35.17
CA TRP A 61 0.55 11.17 35.50
C TRP A 61 -0.08 9.78 35.70
N ALA A 62 0.28 8.80 34.85
CA ALA A 62 -0.28 7.44 34.92
C ALA A 62 0.15 6.68 36.19
N TYR A 63 1.40 6.82 36.63
CA TYR A 63 1.95 6.06 37.74
C TYR A 63 1.84 6.76 39.11
N ILE A 64 1.71 8.10 39.16
CA ILE A 64 1.60 8.81 40.44
C ILE A 64 0.24 8.51 41.09
N PRO A 65 0.19 8.06 42.36
CA PRO A 65 -1.07 7.77 43.06
C PRO A 65 -1.88 9.06 43.32
N GLU A 66 -3.22 8.94 43.33
CA GLU A 66 -4.15 10.08 43.44
C GLU A 66 -3.93 10.99 44.67
N PRO A 67 -3.59 10.45 45.87
CA PRO A 67 -3.34 11.29 47.04
C PRO A 67 -2.18 12.27 46.85
N TRP A 68 -1.15 11.88 46.07
CA TRP A 68 -0.02 12.75 45.78
C TRP A 68 -0.39 13.85 44.79
N LEU A 69 -1.22 13.52 43.78
CA LEU A 69 -1.74 14.51 42.83
C LEU A 69 -2.59 15.58 43.53
N HIS A 70 -3.46 15.16 44.46
CA HIS A 70 -4.28 16.08 45.26
C HIS A 70 -3.43 16.99 46.16
N SER A 71 -2.29 16.49 46.66
CA SER A 71 -1.34 17.31 47.43
C SER A 71 -0.68 18.40 46.57
N ILE A 72 -0.64 18.24 45.24
CA ILE A 72 -0.06 19.20 44.28
C ILE A 72 -1.16 20.15 43.73
N VAL A 73 -2.38 20.13 44.30
CA VAL A 73 -3.52 20.98 43.87
C VAL A 73 -4.05 20.62 42.46
N ILE A 74 -3.70 19.45 41.93
CA ILE A 74 -4.23 18.96 40.65
C ILE A 74 -5.54 18.20 40.91
N PHE A 75 -6.66 18.93 40.90
CA PHE A 75 -8.00 18.34 41.13
C PHE A 75 -8.74 17.93 39.86
N TYR A 76 -8.33 18.44 38.70
CA TYR A 76 -8.99 18.18 37.41
C TYR A 76 -8.03 17.46 36.46
N TYR A 77 -8.11 16.14 36.44
CA TYR A 77 -7.42 15.27 35.48
C TYR A 77 -8.39 14.20 34.97
N PRO A 78 -8.19 13.66 33.75
CA PRO A 78 -9.04 12.60 33.22
C PRO A 78 -8.97 11.36 34.10
N ASN A 79 -9.99 10.51 34.06
CA ASN A 79 -9.99 9.24 34.80
C ASN A 79 -8.73 8.42 34.44
N LYS A 80 -8.04 7.85 35.43
CA LYS A 80 -6.86 7.00 35.25
C LYS A 80 -7.06 5.81 34.33
N TYR A 81 -8.30 5.37 34.11
CA TYR A 81 -8.63 4.40 33.06
C TYR A 81 -8.03 4.76 31.69
N TRP A 82 -7.93 6.06 31.37
CA TRP A 82 -7.33 6.53 30.12
C TRP A 82 -5.84 6.22 29.99
N ALA A 83 -5.13 6.00 31.10
CA ALA A 83 -3.74 5.52 31.08
C ALA A 83 -3.59 4.14 30.44
N LEU A 84 -4.63 3.29 30.55
CA LEU A 84 -4.68 1.98 29.90
C LEU A 84 -5.39 2.05 28.54
N ALA A 85 -6.45 2.85 28.45
CA ALA A 85 -7.28 2.91 27.26
C ALA A 85 -6.49 3.46 26.05
N VAL A 86 -5.73 4.54 26.22
CA VAL A 86 -4.96 5.17 25.12
C VAL A 86 -4.00 4.19 24.43
N PRO A 87 -3.07 3.50 25.13
CA PRO A 87 -2.17 2.55 24.47
C PRO A 87 -2.91 1.35 23.88
N THR A 88 -4.01 0.91 24.51
CA THR A 88 -4.82 -0.20 24.00
C THR A 88 -5.49 0.18 22.68
N TYR A 89 -6.15 1.35 22.61
CA TYR A 89 -6.75 1.84 21.37
C TYR A 89 -5.71 2.09 20.29
N ALA A 90 -4.52 2.61 20.63
CA ALA A 90 -3.43 2.78 19.67
C ALA A 90 -3.04 1.44 19.01
N MET A 91 -2.89 0.37 19.79
CA MET A 91 -2.59 -0.97 19.24
C MET A 91 -3.73 -1.49 18.36
N VAL A 92 -4.99 -1.32 18.78
CA VAL A 92 -6.15 -1.71 17.97
C VAL A 92 -6.19 -0.94 16.65
N ILE A 93 -5.91 0.37 16.67
CA ILE A 93 -5.85 1.21 15.46
C ILE A 93 -4.74 0.74 14.52
N ILE A 94 -3.56 0.37 15.03
CA ILE A 94 -2.46 -0.14 14.21
C ILE A 94 -2.86 -1.44 13.51
N VAL A 95 -3.41 -2.41 14.26
CA VAL A 95 -3.88 -3.68 13.69
C VAL A 95 -4.98 -3.44 12.66
N LEU A 96 -5.94 -2.59 12.98
CA LEU A 96 -7.03 -2.23 12.09
C LEU A 96 -6.51 -1.57 10.81
N ALA A 97 -5.54 -0.67 10.91
CA ALA A 97 -4.91 -0.01 9.77
C ALA A 97 -4.20 -1.00 8.85
N VAL A 98 -3.50 -2.01 9.40
CA VAL A 98 -2.88 -3.07 8.60
C VAL A 98 -3.93 -3.91 7.87
N ILE A 99 -5.00 -4.30 8.56
CA ILE A 99 -6.10 -5.06 7.94
C ILE A 99 -6.75 -4.26 6.81
N PHE A 100 -7.05 -2.98 7.05
CA PHE A 100 -7.59 -2.10 6.01
C PHE A 100 -6.63 -1.93 4.85
N TYR A 101 -5.34 -1.74 5.12
CA TYR A 101 -4.33 -1.63 4.08
C TYR A 101 -4.33 -2.89 3.19
N ILE A 102 -4.32 -4.08 3.78
CA ILE A 102 -4.39 -5.35 3.03
C ILE A 102 -5.67 -5.42 2.20
N GLY A 103 -6.83 -5.10 2.79
CA GLY A 103 -8.12 -5.10 2.10
C GLY A 103 -8.17 -4.13 0.92
N LEU A 104 -7.62 -2.93 1.08
CA LEU A 104 -7.52 -1.93 0.02
C LEU A 104 -6.58 -2.36 -1.11
N ASN A 105 -5.47 -3.02 -0.78
CA ASN A 105 -4.57 -3.60 -1.78
C ASN A 105 -5.27 -4.69 -2.58
N PHE A 106 -6.02 -5.58 -1.93
CA PHE A 106 -6.82 -6.60 -2.63
C PHE A 106 -7.92 -6.00 -3.51
N MET A 107 -8.56 -4.92 -3.07
CA MET A 107 -9.57 -4.23 -3.90
C MET A 107 -8.97 -3.50 -5.10
N SER A 108 -7.71 -3.07 -5.00
CA SER A 108 -6.99 -2.36 -6.06
C SER A 108 -6.26 -3.28 -7.03
N THR A 109 -6.05 -4.55 -6.67
CA THR A 109 -5.33 -5.54 -7.49
C THR A 109 -6.33 -6.42 -8.24
N PRO A 110 -6.07 -6.78 -9.51
CA PRO A 110 -6.84 -7.80 -10.20
C PRO A 110 -6.89 -9.12 -9.41
N PRO A 111 -7.95 -9.93 -9.57
CA PRO A 111 -8.03 -11.20 -8.88
C PRO A 111 -6.83 -12.09 -9.26
N PRO A 112 -6.25 -12.84 -8.30
CA PRO A 112 -5.05 -13.65 -8.52
C PRO A 112 -5.25 -14.78 -9.54
N THR A 113 -6.50 -15.07 -9.89
CA THR A 113 -6.88 -16.08 -10.89
C THR A 113 -6.84 -15.57 -12.32
N LEU A 114 -6.60 -14.27 -12.54
CA LEU A 114 -6.57 -13.68 -13.87
C LEU A 114 -5.19 -13.86 -14.51
N LEU A 115 -5.11 -14.58 -15.62
CA LEU A 115 -3.88 -14.83 -16.37
C LEU A 115 -3.19 -13.54 -16.85
N THR A 116 -3.93 -12.44 -17.03
CA THR A 116 -3.34 -11.14 -17.39
C THR A 116 -2.47 -10.53 -16.27
N THR A 117 -2.51 -11.10 -15.06
CA THR A 117 -1.58 -10.76 -13.98
C THR A 117 -0.24 -11.46 -14.18
N MET A 118 -0.23 -12.63 -14.83
CA MET A 118 0.99 -13.36 -15.17
C MET A 118 1.58 -12.92 -16.52
N PHE A 119 0.73 -12.59 -17.48
CA PHE A 119 1.13 -12.22 -18.85
C PHE A 119 0.61 -10.83 -19.20
N ASP A 120 1.50 -9.95 -19.66
CA ASP A 120 1.16 -8.63 -20.17
C ASP A 120 1.09 -8.62 -21.71
N GLU A 121 0.78 -7.46 -22.30
CA GLU A 121 0.69 -7.29 -23.75
C GLU A 121 2.04 -7.49 -24.47
N PHE A 122 3.16 -7.38 -23.74
CA PHE A 122 4.50 -7.55 -24.30
C PHE A 122 5.03 -8.97 -24.15
N SER A 123 4.30 -9.85 -23.46
CA SER A 123 4.78 -11.19 -23.20
C SER A 123 4.80 -12.04 -24.47
N ARG A 124 5.93 -12.68 -24.73
CA ARG A 124 6.19 -13.40 -25.99
C ARG A 124 6.18 -14.90 -25.75
N GLU A 125 5.29 -15.62 -26.40
CA GLU A 125 5.26 -17.08 -26.32
C GLU A 125 6.25 -17.74 -27.30
N PRO A 126 6.91 -18.85 -26.89
CA PRO A 126 7.84 -19.57 -27.76
C PRO A 126 7.11 -20.06 -29.01
N SER A 127 7.70 -19.75 -30.18
CA SER A 127 7.12 -20.09 -31.48
C SER A 127 7.15 -21.60 -31.73
N SER A 128 6.04 -22.28 -31.41
CA SER A 128 5.84 -23.73 -31.62
C SER A 128 5.80 -24.15 -33.09
N PHE A 129 5.61 -23.20 -34.01
CA PHE A 129 5.43 -23.48 -35.45
C PHE A 129 6.74 -23.68 -36.23
N LEU A 130 7.91 -23.31 -35.68
CA LEU A 130 9.21 -23.46 -36.35
C LEU A 130 9.97 -24.73 -35.97
N SER A 131 9.51 -25.48 -34.97
CA SER A 131 10.09 -26.78 -34.59
C SER A 131 9.70 -27.93 -35.55
N HIS A 132 8.89 -27.67 -36.58
CA HIS A 132 8.48 -28.67 -37.58
C HIS A 132 9.10 -28.42 -38.98
N MET A 133 10.28 -27.79 -39.05
CA MET A 133 11.14 -27.90 -40.23
C MET A 133 12.24 -28.93 -39.93
N GLU A 134 11.99 -30.16 -40.34
CA GLU A 134 12.96 -31.26 -40.38
C GLU A 134 14.00 -30.95 -41.47
N GLY A 135 15.09 -30.26 -41.09
CA GLY A 135 16.19 -29.93 -41.99
C GLY A 135 17.39 -29.36 -41.22
N ASP A 136 18.59 -29.71 -41.65
CA ASP A 136 19.90 -29.54 -40.97
C ASP A 136 20.32 -28.07 -40.71
N GLU A 137 19.45 -27.10 -40.99
CA GLU A 137 19.71 -25.66 -40.95
C GLU A 137 18.57 -24.88 -40.28
N GLN A 138 18.25 -25.28 -39.04
CA GLN A 138 17.24 -24.61 -38.23
C GLN A 138 17.68 -23.18 -37.88
N PRO A 139 16.89 -22.15 -38.21
CA PRO A 139 17.17 -20.77 -37.81
C PRO A 139 17.16 -20.62 -36.28
N ILE A 140 17.99 -19.71 -35.76
CA ILE A 140 17.94 -19.32 -34.35
C ILE A 140 16.53 -18.84 -34.03
N GLU A 141 15.92 -19.44 -33.01
CA GLU A 141 14.58 -19.08 -32.58
C GLU A 141 14.52 -17.64 -32.03
N PRO A 142 13.42 -16.91 -32.29
CA PRO A 142 13.24 -15.57 -31.74
C PRO A 142 13.12 -15.64 -30.22
N ILE A 143 13.61 -14.60 -29.53
CA ILE A 143 13.50 -14.50 -28.07
C ILE A 143 12.02 -14.53 -27.63
N SER A 144 11.73 -15.40 -26.67
CA SER A 144 10.41 -15.60 -26.06
C SER A 144 10.54 -15.73 -24.54
N ASP A 145 9.48 -15.35 -23.83
CA ASP A 145 9.39 -15.49 -22.38
C ASP A 145 9.11 -16.95 -22.00
N LEU A 146 9.70 -17.35 -20.87
CA LEU A 146 9.45 -18.65 -20.28
C LEU A 146 8.48 -18.48 -19.12
N GLY A 147 7.34 -19.17 -19.20
CA GLY A 147 6.33 -19.18 -18.14
C GLY A 147 6.92 -19.63 -16.80
N ILE A 148 6.46 -19.01 -15.71
CA ILE A 148 6.92 -19.30 -14.35
C ILE A 148 6.64 -20.76 -13.95
N ASP A 149 5.62 -21.38 -14.54
CA ASP A 149 5.31 -22.80 -14.42
C ASP A 149 6.46 -23.66 -14.94
N LYS A 150 6.99 -23.35 -16.13
CA LYS A 150 8.11 -24.08 -16.74
C LYS A 150 9.42 -23.85 -15.97
N ILE A 151 9.68 -22.61 -15.57
CA ILE A 151 10.88 -22.27 -14.77
C ILE A 151 10.85 -23.03 -13.45
N ASN A 152 9.71 -23.06 -12.74
CA ASN A 152 9.61 -23.76 -11.47
C ASN A 152 9.90 -25.25 -11.61
N VAL A 153 9.38 -25.90 -12.66
CA VAL A 153 9.68 -27.32 -12.92
C VAL A 153 11.16 -27.50 -13.23
N LEU A 154 11.74 -26.71 -14.14
CA LEU A 154 13.16 -26.81 -14.50
C LEU A 154 14.10 -26.54 -13.31
N MET A 155 13.74 -25.59 -12.44
CA MET A 155 14.60 -25.16 -11.34
C MET A 155 14.48 -26.05 -10.10
N PHE A 156 13.29 -26.62 -9.84
CA PHE A 156 13.00 -27.31 -8.58
C PHE A 156 12.68 -28.80 -8.72
N ASP A 157 12.34 -29.30 -9.91
CA ASP A 157 11.95 -30.70 -10.11
C ASP A 157 13.14 -31.59 -10.55
N ASP A 158 14.18 -31.00 -11.15
CA ASP A 158 15.44 -31.68 -11.56
C ASP A 158 16.40 -31.95 -10.38
N ALA A 159 16.01 -31.61 -9.15
CA ALA A 159 16.82 -31.72 -7.94
C ALA A 159 16.61 -33.03 -7.15
N LYS A 160 16.09 -34.08 -7.79
CA LYS A 160 15.89 -35.40 -7.17
C LYS A 160 16.65 -36.50 -7.91
#